data_AF-A0AA48IES6-F1
#
_entry.id   AF-A0AA48IES6-F1
#
_cell.length_a   1.000
_cell.length_b   1.000
_cell.length_c   1.000
_cell.angle_alpha   90.00
_cell.angle_beta   90.00
_cell.angle_gamma   90.00
#
_symmetry.space_group_name_H-M   'P 1'
#
loop_
_entity.id
_entity.type
_entity.pdbx_description
1 polymer ?
#
loop_
_entity_poly.entity_id
_entity_poly.type
_entity_poly.pdbx_seq_one_letter_code
_entity_poly.pdbx_strand_id
1 'polypeptide(L)'
;MSSRRESPSRHVRSIRDAPVRFQPSMREGGRPGTLWMCPGDTIINYSTTWHVFYASGMQLTCCPPCYNSYATGSTLPFAVEELAASRCMFHTKRAQALLLAGETVGLTAYFRIRTRTKDCPGPIDCTRTAGITWYRAINGPVGMLCCEACFEDHVKANAWAARFERVTDPPEGTAMCGFALESVRDGYIKLAPDHWDEWRRLVDRRRVVRPCTSSDVKAGTRKWYTITPAITGLVVCEACYLDKVTPSRFATHFVPYVVGNPNDLYMCDFSSLYFVFPFVVADETNAWGKFQTAASRVMDCAMAQMNGGRQQFWGLAPGLMGRESDWDVCEKCYASLFEPYGFDRFLQPRPPSNASRRAGVLARQCSMCPRAPRKTEMLARLQEAAYAGVFSHFSDWARRAAGARHHERLEGLCYTSGEEVRRAS
;
A
#
# COMPACT_ATOMS: atom_id res chain seq x y z
N MET A 1 -12.66 -48.71 -16.95
CA MET A 1 -11.53 -47.75 -16.84
C MET A 1 -12.06 -46.38 -17.24
N SER A 2 -12.50 -45.58 -16.27
CA SER A 2 -13.00 -44.21 -16.51
C SER A 2 -11.92 -43.22 -16.10
N SER A 3 -11.37 -42.54 -17.09
CA SER A 3 -10.40 -41.45 -16.97
C SER A 3 -11.03 -40.31 -16.17
N ARG A 4 -10.60 -40.14 -14.92
CA ARG A 4 -10.82 -38.90 -14.18
C ARG A 4 -10.01 -37.81 -14.88
N ARG A 5 -10.69 -36.88 -15.54
CA ARG A 5 -10.12 -35.58 -15.91
C ARG A 5 -9.67 -34.90 -14.61
N GLU A 6 -8.37 -34.68 -14.48
CA GLU A 6 -7.81 -33.81 -13.46
C GLU A 6 -8.46 -32.43 -13.59
N SER A 7 -8.99 -31.94 -12.48
CA SER A 7 -9.55 -30.60 -12.37
C SER A 7 -8.42 -29.60 -12.64
N PRO A 8 -8.59 -28.58 -13.50
CA PRO A 8 -7.54 -27.60 -13.74
C PRO A 8 -7.19 -26.94 -12.41
N SER A 9 -5.91 -26.98 -12.07
CA SER A 9 -5.33 -26.31 -10.90
C SER A 9 -5.91 -24.89 -10.83
N ARG A 10 -6.61 -24.57 -9.74
CA ARG A 10 -7.12 -23.21 -9.49
C ARG A 10 -5.90 -22.31 -9.31
N HIS A 11 -5.47 -21.68 -10.40
CA HIS A 11 -4.36 -20.74 -10.38
C HIS A 11 -4.71 -19.57 -9.46
N VAL A 12 -3.71 -19.03 -8.75
CA VAL A 12 -3.86 -17.80 -7.99
C VAL A 12 -4.31 -16.72 -8.96
N ARG A 13 -5.57 -16.31 -8.79
CA ARG A 13 -6.19 -15.29 -9.64
C ARG A 13 -5.37 -14.01 -9.62
N SER A 14 -5.32 -13.33 -10.76
CA SER A 14 -4.72 -12.00 -10.90
C SER A 14 -5.26 -11.06 -9.81
N ILE A 15 -4.48 -10.07 -9.36
CA ILE A 15 -5.01 -9.00 -8.49
C ILE A 15 -6.24 -8.31 -9.09
N ARG A 16 -6.36 -8.27 -10.43
CA ARG A 16 -7.56 -7.76 -11.11
C ARG A 16 -8.81 -8.61 -10.86
N ASP A 17 -8.60 -9.88 -10.58
CA ASP A 17 -9.62 -10.90 -10.29
C ASP A 17 -9.70 -11.21 -8.79
N ALA A 18 -8.97 -10.46 -7.95
CA ALA A 18 -9.08 -10.56 -6.51
C ALA A 18 -10.49 -10.14 -6.08
N PRO A 19 -11.11 -10.82 -5.10
CA PRO A 19 -12.45 -10.51 -4.65
C PRO A 19 -12.57 -9.04 -4.26
N VAL A 20 -13.63 -8.38 -4.75
CA VAL A 20 -13.99 -7.03 -4.30
C VAL A 20 -14.29 -7.09 -2.81
N ARG A 21 -13.67 -6.21 -2.03
CA ARG A 21 -13.88 -6.17 -0.58
C ARG A 21 -15.02 -5.22 -0.26
N PHE A 22 -15.92 -5.68 0.59
CA PHE A 22 -16.91 -4.80 1.18
C PHE A 22 -16.28 -4.05 2.35
N GLN A 23 -16.20 -2.73 2.22
CA GLN A 23 -15.75 -1.86 3.31
C GLN A 23 -16.87 -1.79 4.36
N PRO A 24 -16.59 -2.11 5.64
CA PRO A 24 -17.59 -2.04 6.68
C PRO A 24 -17.96 -0.58 6.96
N SER A 25 -19.16 -0.38 7.52
CA SER A 25 -19.50 0.92 8.10
C SER A 25 -18.58 1.19 9.29
N MET A 26 -17.78 2.25 9.20
CA MET A 26 -16.91 2.67 10.30
C MET A 26 -17.75 3.15 11.48
N ARG A 27 -17.30 2.80 12.69
CA ARG A 27 -17.95 3.15 13.97
C ARG A 27 -17.01 4.01 14.81
N GLU A 28 -17.54 4.90 15.65
CA GLU A 28 -16.69 5.69 16.56
C GLU A 28 -16.02 4.78 17.60
N GLY A 29 -16.77 3.86 18.21
CA GLY A 29 -16.29 2.97 19.26
C GLY A 29 -16.89 1.57 19.20
N GLY A 30 -16.54 0.74 20.18
CA GLY A 30 -17.02 -0.63 20.34
C GLY A 30 -15.94 -1.68 20.10
N ARG A 31 -16.33 -2.96 20.12
CA ARG A 31 -15.40 -4.07 19.84
C ARG A 31 -14.89 -4.00 18.40
N PRO A 32 -13.59 -4.21 18.15
CA PRO A 32 -13.06 -4.32 16.79
C PRO A 32 -13.88 -5.29 15.95
N GLY A 33 -14.14 -4.91 14.70
CA GLY A 33 -14.77 -5.80 13.75
C GLY A 33 -13.80 -6.87 13.25
N THR A 34 -14.33 -7.78 12.46
CA THR A 34 -13.55 -8.68 11.60
C THR A 34 -12.73 -7.83 10.61
N LEU A 35 -11.45 -8.15 10.45
CA LEU A 35 -10.60 -7.50 9.45
C LEU A 35 -11.26 -7.58 8.07
N TRP A 36 -11.40 -6.45 7.39
CA TRP A 36 -11.97 -6.41 6.04
C TRP A 36 -10.90 -6.33 4.95
N MET A 37 -9.69 -5.86 5.29
CA MET A 37 -8.49 -5.88 4.46
C MET A 37 -7.42 -6.80 5.05
N CYS A 38 -6.62 -7.43 4.19
CA CYS A 38 -5.49 -8.23 4.67
C CYS A 38 -4.42 -7.30 5.23
N PRO A 39 -3.95 -7.50 6.48
CA PRO A 39 -2.91 -6.66 7.05
C PRO A 39 -1.51 -6.97 6.50
N GLY A 40 -1.37 -8.04 5.71
CA GLY A 40 -0.08 -8.54 5.25
C GLY A 40 0.84 -8.84 6.43
N ASP A 41 2.04 -8.27 6.39
CA ASP A 41 3.03 -8.35 7.46
C ASP A 41 2.77 -7.42 8.64
N THR A 42 1.74 -6.57 8.57
CA THR A 42 1.38 -5.68 9.68
C THR A 42 0.84 -6.51 10.85
N ILE A 43 1.47 -6.37 12.01
CA ILE A 43 1.01 -6.99 13.25
C ILE A 43 -0.19 -6.21 13.78
N ILE A 44 -1.30 -6.91 13.97
CA ILE A 44 -2.52 -6.40 14.60
C ILE A 44 -2.39 -6.62 16.11
N ASN A 45 -2.31 -5.53 16.87
CA ASN A 45 -2.04 -5.56 18.31
C ASN A 45 -3.30 -5.63 19.19
N TYR A 46 -4.49 -5.61 18.59
CA TYR A 46 -5.77 -5.78 19.30
C TYR A 46 -6.37 -7.15 19.01
N SER A 47 -7.20 -7.64 19.94
CA SER A 47 -7.92 -8.91 19.75
C SER A 47 -8.93 -8.79 18.61
N THR A 48 -8.86 -9.70 17.64
CA THR A 48 -9.81 -9.80 16.52
C THR A 48 -9.89 -11.25 16.05
N THR A 49 -10.82 -11.54 15.13
CA THR A 49 -11.03 -12.86 14.57
C THR A 49 -9.90 -13.26 13.62
N TRP A 50 -9.32 -14.44 13.88
CA TRP A 50 -8.35 -15.11 13.02
C TRP A 50 -8.81 -16.52 12.69
N HIS A 51 -8.48 -16.97 11.48
CA HIS A 51 -8.59 -18.38 11.11
C HIS A 51 -7.22 -19.01 11.33
N VAL A 52 -7.15 -19.96 12.26
CA VAL A 52 -5.89 -20.57 12.70
C VAL A 52 -5.78 -21.97 12.15
N PHE A 53 -4.68 -22.23 11.44
CA PHE A 53 -4.33 -23.56 10.96
C PHE A 53 -3.18 -24.11 11.78
N TYR A 54 -3.43 -25.22 12.47
CA TYR A 54 -2.43 -25.92 13.27
C TYR A 54 -1.76 -27.00 12.43
N ALA A 55 -0.45 -26.87 12.21
CA ALA A 55 0.31 -27.82 11.42
C ALA A 55 1.71 -28.04 11.97
N SER A 56 2.04 -29.31 12.29
CA SER A 56 3.35 -29.71 12.82
C SER A 56 3.86 -28.83 13.99
N GLY A 57 2.98 -28.51 14.94
CA GLY A 57 3.31 -27.67 16.10
C GLY A 57 3.41 -26.16 15.81
N MET A 58 3.10 -25.71 14.59
CA MET A 58 3.01 -24.30 14.25
C MET A 58 1.56 -23.81 14.35
N GLN A 59 1.36 -22.64 14.93
CA GLN A 59 0.10 -21.88 14.90
C GLN A 59 0.18 -20.88 13.73
N LEU A 60 -0.55 -21.15 12.64
CA LEU A 60 -0.48 -20.34 11.42
C LEU A 60 -1.74 -19.47 11.29
N THR A 61 -1.57 -18.15 11.33
CA THR A 61 -2.68 -17.19 11.36
C THR A 61 -3.08 -16.71 9.96
N CYS A 62 -4.33 -16.95 9.59
CA CYS A 62 -4.95 -16.45 8.36
C CYS A 62 -5.98 -15.38 8.69
N CYS A 63 -5.87 -14.21 8.07
CA CYS A 63 -6.87 -13.17 8.27
C CYS A 63 -8.17 -13.56 7.56
N PRO A 64 -9.35 -13.14 8.06
CA PRO A 64 -10.64 -13.39 7.42
C PRO A 64 -10.68 -13.00 5.92
N PRO A 65 -10.07 -11.89 5.48
CA PRO A 65 -9.88 -11.54 4.07
C PRO A 65 -9.25 -12.63 3.20
N CYS A 66 -8.16 -13.23 3.67
CA CYS A 66 -7.46 -14.30 2.94
C CYS A 66 -8.22 -15.62 3.06
N TYR A 67 -8.78 -15.93 4.23
CA TYR A 67 -9.58 -17.14 4.43
C TYR A 67 -10.80 -17.16 3.50
N ASN A 68 -11.57 -16.07 3.48
CA ASN A 68 -12.75 -15.91 2.64
C ASN A 68 -12.45 -16.01 1.14
N SER A 69 -11.28 -15.53 0.73
CA SER A 69 -10.88 -15.53 -0.67
C SER A 69 -10.31 -16.87 -1.15
N TYR A 70 -9.62 -17.60 -0.27
CA TYR A 70 -8.75 -18.70 -0.69
C TYR A 70 -9.00 -20.04 0.04
N ALA A 71 -9.72 -20.05 1.17
CA ALA A 71 -9.83 -21.21 2.05
C ALA A 71 -11.28 -21.64 2.39
N THR A 72 -12.31 -20.80 2.22
CA THR A 72 -13.72 -21.11 2.59
C THR A 72 -14.30 -22.36 1.93
N GLY A 73 -13.73 -22.83 0.81
CA GLY A 73 -14.10 -24.09 0.15
C GLY A 73 -13.09 -25.23 0.33
N SER A 74 -12.06 -25.03 1.16
CA SER A 74 -11.02 -26.05 1.39
C SER A 74 -11.45 -27.03 2.48
N THR A 75 -10.92 -28.24 2.45
CA THR A 75 -11.08 -29.23 3.53
C THR A 75 -10.05 -29.02 4.66
N LEU A 76 -9.34 -27.90 4.66
CA LEU A 76 -8.31 -27.61 5.64
C LEU A 76 -8.96 -27.28 7.00
N PRO A 77 -8.52 -27.92 8.10
CA PRO A 77 -9.11 -27.72 9.42
C PRO A 77 -8.65 -26.39 10.05
N PHE A 78 -9.29 -25.29 9.65
CA PHE A 78 -9.10 -24.00 10.32
C PHE A 78 -9.98 -23.91 11.57
N ALA A 79 -9.38 -23.56 12.70
CA ALA A 79 -10.09 -23.08 13.87
C ALA A 79 -10.38 -21.58 13.74
N VAL A 80 -11.43 -21.09 14.40
CA VAL A 80 -11.71 -19.66 14.52
C VAL A 80 -11.36 -19.23 15.93
N GLU A 81 -10.44 -18.28 16.06
CA GLU A 81 -9.92 -17.81 17.35
C GLU A 81 -9.91 -16.29 17.41
N GLU A 82 -10.05 -15.75 18.63
CA GLU A 82 -9.81 -14.33 18.90
C GLU A 82 -8.37 -14.15 19.39
N LEU A 83 -7.52 -13.54 18.57
CA LEU A 83 -6.10 -13.35 18.86
C LEU A 83 -5.69 -11.89 18.67
N ALA A 84 -4.72 -11.47 19.48
CA ALA A 84 -3.98 -10.22 19.35
C ALA A 84 -2.53 -10.50 18.91
N ALA A 85 -1.74 -9.45 18.69
CA ALA A 85 -0.33 -9.51 18.29
C ALA A 85 -0.07 -10.45 17.10
N SER A 86 -1.00 -10.50 16.14
CA SER A 86 -1.01 -11.47 15.04
C SER A 86 -0.91 -10.77 13.69
N ARG A 87 -0.26 -11.41 12.71
CA ARG A 87 -0.21 -10.96 11.30
C ARG A 87 -0.82 -12.02 10.38
N CYS A 88 -1.12 -11.68 9.13
CA CYS A 88 -1.56 -12.69 8.19
C CYS A 88 -0.34 -13.40 7.60
N MET A 89 -0.23 -14.72 7.82
CA MET A 89 0.85 -15.53 7.24
C MET A 89 0.54 -16.02 5.82
N PHE A 90 -0.70 -15.83 5.36
CA PHE A 90 -1.22 -16.30 4.07
C PHE A 90 -1.41 -15.15 3.06
N HIS A 91 -0.71 -14.02 3.25
CA HIS A 91 -0.71 -12.91 2.30
C HIS A 91 0.19 -13.16 1.09
N THR A 92 1.13 -14.10 1.19
CA THR A 92 2.02 -14.45 0.08
C THR A 92 1.30 -15.26 -0.99
N LYS A 93 1.76 -15.14 -2.23
CA LYS A 93 1.13 -15.76 -3.40
C LYS A 93 1.22 -17.28 -3.36
N ARG A 94 2.32 -17.84 -2.84
CA ARG A 94 2.43 -19.29 -2.68
C ARG A 94 1.53 -19.83 -1.57
N ALA A 95 1.44 -19.15 -0.43
CA ALA A 95 0.50 -19.56 0.62
C ALA A 95 -0.94 -19.57 0.10
N GLN A 96 -1.32 -18.56 -0.70
CA GLN A 96 -2.62 -18.49 -1.37
C GLN A 96 -2.82 -19.62 -2.39
N ALA A 97 -1.81 -19.94 -3.20
CA ALA A 97 -1.85 -21.05 -4.16
C ALA A 97 -2.09 -22.40 -3.45
N LEU A 98 -1.35 -22.65 -2.38
CA LEU A 98 -1.45 -23.88 -1.60
C LEU A 98 -2.79 -23.99 -0.86
N LEU A 99 -3.33 -22.87 -0.35
CA LEU A 99 -4.69 -22.82 0.20
C LEU A 99 -5.75 -23.19 -0.84
N LEU A 100 -5.69 -22.58 -2.02
CA LEU A 100 -6.62 -22.83 -3.13
C LEU A 100 -6.57 -24.28 -3.61
N ALA A 101 -5.39 -24.90 -3.55
CA ALA A 101 -5.18 -26.30 -3.90
C ALA A 101 -5.58 -27.27 -2.77
N GLY A 102 -5.78 -26.80 -1.53
CA GLY A 102 -6.06 -27.65 -0.37
C GLY A 102 -4.86 -28.48 0.10
N GLU A 103 -3.63 -28.02 -0.17
CA GLU A 103 -2.39 -28.79 0.01
C GLU A 103 -1.80 -28.66 1.43
N THR A 104 -2.25 -29.49 2.38
CA THR A 104 -1.78 -29.47 3.79
C THR A 104 -0.27 -29.69 3.93
N VAL A 105 0.27 -30.69 3.21
CA VAL A 105 1.70 -31.06 3.26
C VAL A 105 2.53 -29.92 2.67
N GLY A 106 2.07 -29.37 1.53
CA GLY A 106 2.71 -28.23 0.88
C GLY A 106 2.74 -26.98 1.76
N LEU A 107 1.63 -26.65 2.44
CA LEU A 107 1.56 -25.54 3.39
C LEU A 107 2.55 -25.72 4.55
N THR A 108 2.56 -26.91 5.16
CA THR A 108 3.45 -27.23 6.28
C THR A 108 4.92 -27.12 5.88
N ALA A 109 5.28 -27.66 4.72
CA ALA A 109 6.64 -27.58 4.19
C ALA A 109 7.05 -26.13 3.89
N TYR A 110 6.17 -25.36 3.25
CA TYR A 110 6.38 -23.95 2.95
C TYR A 110 6.66 -23.13 4.21
N PHE A 111 5.82 -23.23 5.24
CA PHE A 111 6.02 -22.46 6.47
C PHE A 111 7.25 -22.90 7.26
N ARG A 112 7.60 -24.19 7.25
CA ARG A 112 8.84 -24.68 7.86
C ARG A 112 10.10 -24.12 7.18
N ILE A 113 10.07 -23.96 5.86
CA ILE A 113 11.15 -23.29 5.13
C ILE A 113 11.18 -21.82 5.53
N ARG A 114 10.03 -21.15 5.48
CA ARG A 114 9.97 -19.71 5.74
C ARG A 114 10.39 -19.29 7.15
N THR A 115 10.19 -20.10 8.18
CA THR A 115 10.71 -19.78 9.53
C THR A 115 12.24 -19.72 9.60
N ARG A 116 12.95 -20.30 8.63
CA ARG A 116 14.42 -20.33 8.56
C ARG A 116 14.99 -19.38 7.51
N THR A 117 14.15 -18.89 6.59
CA THR A 117 14.53 -17.99 5.51
C THR A 117 14.43 -16.54 5.99
N LYS A 118 15.49 -15.76 5.79
CA LYS A 118 15.49 -14.31 6.06
C LYS A 118 14.50 -13.59 5.15
N ASP A 119 13.82 -12.58 5.67
CA ASP A 119 12.88 -11.79 4.87
C ASP A 119 13.59 -11.05 3.73
N CYS A 120 12.82 -10.74 2.69
CA CYS A 120 13.32 -9.98 1.57
C CYS A 120 13.77 -8.59 2.04
N PRO A 121 14.98 -8.13 1.68
CA PRO A 121 15.45 -6.82 2.10
C PRO A 121 14.77 -5.66 1.35
N GLY A 122 13.86 -5.97 0.42
CA GLY A 122 13.11 -4.99 -0.36
C GLY A 122 13.89 -4.48 -1.58
N PRO A 123 13.46 -3.34 -2.16
CA PRO A 123 14.11 -2.72 -3.31
C PRO A 123 15.36 -1.91 -2.89
N ILE A 124 15.96 -2.24 -1.74
CA ILE A 124 17.13 -1.55 -1.20
C ILE A 124 18.37 -2.33 -1.59
N ASP A 125 19.41 -1.57 -1.91
CA ASP A 125 20.74 -2.04 -2.23
C ASP A 125 21.31 -2.93 -1.11
N CYS A 126 21.42 -4.23 -1.36
CA CYS A 126 21.98 -5.16 -0.39
C CYS A 126 23.35 -5.65 -0.82
N THR A 127 24.32 -5.54 0.08
CA THR A 127 25.63 -6.15 -0.08
C THR A 127 25.51 -7.67 0.02
N ARG A 128 26.39 -8.36 -0.72
CA ARG A 128 26.52 -9.83 -0.82
C ARG A 128 26.62 -10.56 0.53
N THR A 129 26.87 -9.86 1.63
CA THR A 129 27.20 -10.39 2.97
C THR A 129 25.99 -10.68 3.87
N ALA A 130 24.76 -10.50 3.40
CA ALA A 130 23.57 -10.71 4.24
C ALA A 130 23.21 -12.20 4.51
N GLY A 131 24.00 -13.17 4.02
CA GLY A 131 23.68 -14.61 4.17
C GLY A 131 22.35 -14.99 3.53
N ILE A 132 22.01 -14.32 2.42
CA ILE A 132 20.79 -14.54 1.63
C ILE A 132 21.15 -15.45 0.45
N THR A 133 20.37 -16.52 0.25
CA THR A 133 20.47 -17.30 -0.98
C THR A 133 19.79 -16.56 -2.13
N TRP A 134 20.43 -16.56 -3.29
CA TRP A 134 19.93 -15.88 -4.48
C TRP A 134 19.58 -16.88 -5.59
N TYR A 135 18.58 -16.52 -6.38
CA TYR A 135 18.09 -17.27 -7.53
C TYR A 135 18.06 -16.37 -8.76
N ARG A 136 18.25 -16.95 -9.95
CA ARG A 136 18.08 -16.27 -11.23
C ARG A 136 17.19 -17.09 -12.14
N ALA A 137 16.51 -16.42 -13.06
CA ALA A 137 15.74 -17.09 -14.10
C ALA A 137 16.67 -17.62 -15.20
N ILE A 138 16.55 -18.90 -15.54
CA ILE A 138 17.26 -19.57 -16.63
C ILE A 138 16.78 -18.95 -17.95
N ASN A 139 17.72 -18.41 -18.73
CA ASN A 139 17.42 -17.62 -19.94
C ASN A 139 16.41 -16.48 -19.68
N GLY A 140 16.39 -15.95 -18.46
CA GLY A 140 15.49 -14.88 -18.03
C GLY A 140 16.04 -13.46 -18.28
N PRO A 141 15.43 -12.45 -17.64
CA PRO A 141 15.90 -11.06 -17.72
C PRO A 141 17.33 -10.94 -17.18
N VAL A 142 18.20 -10.28 -17.95
CA VAL A 142 19.63 -10.20 -17.61
C VAL A 142 19.82 -9.46 -16.29
N GLY A 143 20.63 -10.02 -15.39
CA GLY A 143 20.99 -9.40 -14.12
C GLY A 143 19.85 -9.34 -13.09
N MET A 144 18.68 -9.91 -13.37
CA MET A 144 17.60 -9.99 -12.39
C MET A 144 17.87 -11.12 -11.39
N LEU A 145 17.94 -10.76 -10.11
CA LEU A 145 18.08 -11.71 -9.00
C LEU A 145 16.79 -11.76 -8.18
N CYS A 146 16.52 -12.91 -7.59
CA CYS A 146 15.44 -13.14 -6.64
C CYS A 146 16.03 -13.67 -5.34
N CYS A 147 15.74 -13.02 -4.20
CA CYS A 147 16.18 -13.55 -2.90
C CYS A 147 15.38 -14.80 -2.53
N GLU A 148 15.91 -15.61 -1.62
CA GLU A 148 15.27 -16.83 -1.15
C GLU A 148 13.85 -16.63 -0.63
N ALA A 149 13.59 -15.55 0.13
CA ALA A 149 12.23 -15.24 0.58
C ALA A 149 11.27 -15.05 -0.59
N CYS A 150 11.58 -14.18 -1.56
CA CYS A 150 10.72 -13.98 -2.72
C CYS A 150 10.61 -15.24 -3.60
N PHE A 151 11.66 -16.05 -3.67
CA PHE A 151 11.63 -17.31 -4.38
C PHE A 151 10.63 -18.28 -3.75
N GLU A 152 10.68 -18.44 -2.43
CA GLU A 152 9.75 -19.28 -1.68
C GLU A 152 8.33 -18.69 -1.63
N ASP A 153 8.16 -17.38 -1.53
CA ASP A 153 6.87 -16.69 -1.34
C ASP A 153 6.10 -16.44 -2.64
N HIS A 154 6.81 -16.27 -3.77
CA HIS A 154 6.23 -15.82 -5.03
C HIS A 154 6.62 -16.67 -6.23
N VAL A 155 7.91 -16.99 -6.41
CA VAL A 155 8.35 -17.74 -7.60
C VAL A 155 7.77 -19.16 -7.59
N LYS A 156 7.86 -19.84 -6.45
CA LYS A 156 7.27 -21.17 -6.21
C LYS A 156 5.73 -21.18 -6.12
N ALA A 157 5.05 -20.06 -6.38
CA ALA A 157 3.60 -20.04 -6.43
C ALA A 157 3.02 -20.67 -7.71
N ASN A 158 3.84 -20.90 -8.74
CA ASN A 158 3.41 -21.51 -10.01
C ASN A 158 4.52 -22.35 -10.67
N ALA A 159 4.19 -22.95 -11.82
CA ALA A 159 5.08 -23.88 -12.55
C ALA A 159 6.36 -23.24 -13.11
N TRP A 160 6.42 -21.91 -13.27
CA TRP A 160 7.63 -21.24 -13.74
C TRP A 160 8.79 -21.30 -12.74
N ALA A 161 8.56 -21.76 -11.51
CA ALA A 161 9.64 -21.99 -10.56
C ALA A 161 10.73 -22.93 -11.07
N ALA A 162 10.38 -23.88 -11.95
CA ALA A 162 11.34 -24.76 -12.61
C ALA A 162 12.30 -24.04 -13.58
N ARG A 163 11.98 -22.77 -13.95
CA ARG A 163 12.81 -21.90 -14.78
C ARG A 163 13.78 -21.06 -13.96
N PHE A 164 13.97 -21.37 -12.68
CA PHE A 164 14.90 -20.66 -11.81
C PHE A 164 15.94 -21.61 -11.26
N GLU A 165 17.15 -21.10 -11.15
CA GLU A 165 18.28 -21.82 -10.56
C GLU A 165 18.92 -20.99 -9.46
N ARG A 166 19.52 -21.69 -8.49
CA ARG A 166 20.28 -21.06 -7.42
C ARG A 166 21.56 -20.47 -7.99
N VAL A 167 21.90 -19.27 -7.54
CA VAL A 167 23.16 -18.61 -7.87
C VAL A 167 24.18 -18.91 -6.78
N THR A 168 25.33 -19.46 -7.16
CA THR A 168 26.45 -19.73 -6.24
C THR A 168 27.23 -18.46 -5.93
N ASP A 169 27.49 -17.65 -6.96
CA ASP A 169 28.23 -16.40 -6.88
C ASP A 169 27.43 -15.27 -7.51
N PRO A 170 26.57 -14.57 -6.73
CA PRO A 170 25.86 -13.42 -7.25
C PRO A 170 26.89 -12.36 -7.71
N PRO A 171 26.62 -11.66 -8.83
CA PRO A 171 27.53 -10.66 -9.39
C PRO A 171 28.08 -9.69 -8.34
N GLU A 172 29.35 -9.31 -8.46
CA GLU A 172 29.96 -8.31 -7.59
C GLU A 172 29.23 -6.97 -7.71
N GLY A 173 28.84 -6.41 -6.56
CA GLY A 173 28.09 -5.17 -6.47
C GLY A 173 26.77 -5.34 -5.72
N THR A 174 25.92 -4.33 -5.86
CA THR A 174 24.61 -4.29 -5.23
C THR A 174 23.67 -5.32 -5.86
N ALA A 175 23.17 -6.27 -5.06
CA ALA A 175 22.09 -7.16 -5.45
C ALA A 175 20.75 -6.63 -4.90
N MET A 176 19.92 -6.05 -5.77
CA MET A 176 18.52 -5.77 -5.46
C MET A 176 17.65 -6.97 -5.84
N CYS A 177 16.72 -7.37 -4.97
CA CYS A 177 15.75 -8.39 -5.33
C CYS A 177 14.75 -7.83 -6.35
N GLY A 178 14.75 -8.35 -7.58
CA GLY A 178 13.82 -7.93 -8.62
C GLY A 178 12.35 -8.18 -8.25
N PHE A 179 12.07 -9.24 -7.48
CA PHE A 179 10.74 -9.54 -6.95
C PHE A 179 10.31 -8.64 -5.78
N ALA A 180 11.18 -7.76 -5.28
CA ALA A 180 10.76 -6.70 -4.37
C ALA A 180 9.97 -5.60 -5.10
N LEU A 181 10.07 -5.52 -6.43
CA LEU A 181 9.24 -4.64 -7.24
C LEU A 181 7.88 -5.31 -7.48
N GLU A 182 6.81 -4.62 -7.08
CA GLU A 182 5.44 -5.13 -7.20
C GLU A 182 5.07 -5.43 -8.65
N SER A 183 5.49 -4.59 -9.60
CA SER A 183 5.29 -4.81 -11.03
C SER A 183 5.85 -6.15 -11.52
N VAL A 184 7.07 -6.48 -11.09
CA VAL A 184 7.76 -7.73 -11.44
C VAL A 184 7.06 -8.93 -10.81
N ARG A 185 6.77 -8.84 -9.51
CA ARG A 185 6.10 -9.90 -8.76
C ARG A 185 4.69 -10.17 -9.26
N ASP A 186 3.90 -9.13 -9.47
CA ASP A 186 2.51 -9.27 -9.87
C ASP A 186 2.41 -9.64 -11.34
N GLY A 187 3.26 -9.08 -12.20
CA GLY A 187 3.42 -9.52 -13.58
C GLY A 187 3.73 -11.02 -13.64
N TYR A 188 4.61 -11.52 -12.78
CA TYR A 188 4.98 -12.94 -12.72
C TYR A 188 3.78 -13.84 -12.44
N ILE A 189 2.93 -13.44 -11.48
CA ILE A 189 1.74 -14.21 -11.12
C ILE A 189 0.67 -14.13 -12.21
N LYS A 190 0.47 -12.95 -12.79
CA LYS A 190 -0.61 -12.70 -13.77
C LYS A 190 -0.37 -13.32 -15.13
N LEU A 191 0.88 -13.35 -15.57
CA LEU A 191 1.26 -13.82 -16.89
C LEU A 191 1.52 -15.32 -16.91
N ALA A 192 1.66 -15.95 -15.74
CA ALA A 192 1.79 -17.40 -15.64
C ALA A 192 0.47 -18.12 -15.96
N PRO A 193 0.52 -19.32 -16.56
CA PRO A 193 1.74 -20.06 -16.97
C PRO A 193 2.18 -19.80 -18.42
N ASP A 194 1.42 -19.04 -19.20
CA ASP A 194 1.55 -19.06 -20.67
C ASP A 194 2.38 -17.90 -21.25
N HIS A 195 2.54 -16.79 -20.53
CA HIS A 195 3.10 -15.55 -21.06
C HIS A 195 4.50 -15.22 -20.49
N TRP A 196 5.40 -16.20 -20.48
CA TRP A 196 6.76 -16.06 -19.92
C TRP A 196 7.55 -14.92 -20.56
N ASP A 197 7.53 -14.82 -21.90
CA ASP A 197 8.26 -13.78 -22.62
C ASP A 197 7.64 -12.38 -22.47
N GLU A 198 6.34 -12.28 -22.16
CA GLU A 198 5.74 -11.00 -21.79
C GLU A 198 6.22 -10.55 -20.40
N TRP A 199 6.30 -11.49 -19.44
CA TRP A 199 6.86 -11.19 -18.13
C TRP A 199 8.33 -10.74 -18.25
N ARG A 200 9.14 -11.44 -19.05
CA ARG A 200 10.53 -11.04 -19.31
C ARG A 200 10.64 -9.62 -19.85
N ARG A 201 9.83 -9.27 -20.86
CA ARG A 201 9.78 -7.91 -21.43
C ARG A 201 9.35 -6.87 -20.40
N LEU A 202 8.43 -7.21 -19.49
CA LEU A 202 8.04 -6.34 -18.39
C LEU A 202 9.23 -6.06 -17.45
N VAL A 203 9.98 -7.10 -17.06
CA VAL A 203 11.16 -6.94 -16.20
C VAL A 203 12.24 -6.11 -16.89
N ASP A 204 12.56 -6.43 -18.15
CA ASP A 204 13.57 -5.70 -18.92
C ASP A 204 13.19 -4.22 -19.08
N ARG A 205 11.91 -3.94 -19.38
CA ARG A 205 11.38 -2.57 -19.42
C ARG A 205 11.50 -1.88 -18.07
N ARG A 206 11.07 -2.53 -16.98
CA ARG A 206 11.11 -1.91 -15.66
C ARG A 206 12.55 -1.60 -15.21
N ARG A 207 13.52 -2.43 -15.59
CA ARG A 207 14.95 -2.25 -15.26
C ARG A 207 15.53 -0.96 -15.84
N VAL A 208 15.14 -0.58 -17.06
CA VAL A 208 15.64 0.65 -17.72
C VAL A 208 14.87 1.91 -17.32
N VAL A 209 13.72 1.76 -16.66
CA VAL A 209 12.93 2.88 -16.14
C VAL A 209 13.54 3.37 -14.83
N ARG A 210 13.89 4.67 -14.79
CA ARG A 210 14.44 5.32 -13.60
C ARG A 210 13.43 5.28 -12.44
N PRO A 211 13.89 5.00 -11.20
CA PRO A 211 13.02 5.08 -10.03
C PRO A 211 12.33 6.44 -9.88
N CYS A 212 11.18 6.45 -9.21
CA CYS A 212 10.54 7.68 -8.78
C CYS A 212 11.39 8.34 -7.68
N THR A 213 11.78 9.60 -7.87
CA THR A 213 12.62 10.34 -6.92
C THR A 213 11.82 11.04 -5.82
N SER A 214 10.49 11.05 -5.95
CA SER A 214 9.59 11.78 -5.04
C SER A 214 9.93 13.27 -4.93
N SER A 215 10.46 13.84 -6.01
CA SER A 215 10.92 15.22 -6.12
C SER A 215 10.71 15.75 -7.53
N ASP A 216 10.82 17.07 -7.68
CA ASP A 216 10.75 17.75 -8.97
C ASP A 216 11.83 17.27 -9.94
N VAL A 217 11.41 16.91 -11.15
CA VAL A 217 12.29 16.50 -12.23
C VAL A 217 11.81 17.09 -13.55
N LYS A 218 12.73 17.34 -14.47
CA LYS A 218 12.39 17.80 -15.82
C LYS A 218 11.44 16.81 -16.50
N ALA A 219 10.32 17.30 -17.02
CA ALA A 219 9.25 16.50 -17.60
C ALA A 219 9.76 15.62 -18.76
N GLY A 220 10.70 16.11 -19.59
CA GLY A 220 11.30 15.35 -20.69
C GLY A 220 12.20 14.19 -20.28
N THR A 221 12.52 14.01 -18.99
CA THR A 221 13.46 12.96 -18.53
C THR A 221 12.84 11.58 -18.38
N ARG A 222 11.51 11.48 -18.47
CA ARG A 222 10.75 10.23 -18.29
C ARG A 222 9.37 10.34 -18.94
N LYS A 223 8.72 9.20 -19.13
CA LYS A 223 7.31 9.17 -19.56
C LYS A 223 6.39 9.45 -18.37
N TRP A 224 5.26 10.08 -18.68
CA TRP A 224 4.23 10.44 -17.72
C TRP A 224 2.87 9.89 -18.15
N TYR A 225 2.03 9.68 -17.17
CA TYR A 225 0.67 9.17 -17.31
C TYR A 225 -0.28 10.09 -16.53
N THR A 226 -1.51 10.18 -16.98
CA THR A 226 -2.62 10.81 -16.25
C THR A 226 -3.82 9.89 -16.31
N ILE A 227 -4.96 10.32 -15.78
CA ILE A 227 -6.20 9.53 -15.76
C ILE A 227 -7.23 10.04 -16.78
N THR A 228 -8.26 9.24 -17.05
CA THR A 228 -9.41 9.62 -17.89
C THR A 228 -10.71 9.54 -17.09
N PRO A 229 -11.51 10.63 -17.02
CA PRO A 229 -11.22 11.97 -17.54
C PRO A 229 -10.05 12.63 -16.77
N ALA A 230 -9.31 13.51 -17.45
CA ALA A 230 -8.11 14.13 -16.90
C ALA A 230 -8.41 15.04 -15.70
N ILE A 231 -7.54 14.98 -14.70
CA ILE A 231 -7.50 15.94 -13.58
C ILE A 231 -6.33 16.87 -13.85
N THR A 232 -6.59 18.18 -13.90
CA THR A 232 -5.56 19.19 -14.18
C THR A 232 -4.41 19.10 -13.20
N GLY A 233 -3.20 18.99 -13.74
CA GLY A 233 -1.95 18.89 -12.98
C GLY A 233 -1.61 17.49 -12.46
N LEU A 234 -2.52 16.51 -12.53
CA LEU A 234 -2.24 15.15 -12.06
C LEU A 234 -1.35 14.40 -13.04
N VAL A 235 -0.16 14.03 -12.59
CA VAL A 235 0.84 13.30 -13.36
C VAL A 235 1.49 12.17 -12.57
N VAL A 236 1.60 11.00 -13.21
CA VAL A 236 2.21 9.79 -12.66
C VAL A 236 3.39 9.39 -13.53
N CYS A 237 4.58 9.33 -12.94
CA CYS A 237 5.76 8.92 -13.69
C CYS A 237 5.69 7.43 -14.10
N GLU A 238 6.40 7.05 -15.15
CA GLU A 238 6.41 5.67 -15.67
C GLU A 238 6.75 4.61 -14.61
N ALA A 239 7.65 4.91 -13.66
CA ALA A 239 7.97 3.98 -12.58
C ALA A 239 6.76 3.70 -11.69
N CYS A 240 6.08 4.73 -11.20
CA CYS A 240 4.87 4.57 -10.38
C CYS A 240 3.71 3.97 -11.17
N TYR A 241 3.61 4.28 -12.47
CA TYR A 241 2.61 3.64 -13.34
C TYR A 241 2.86 2.13 -13.45
N LEU A 242 4.10 1.70 -13.68
CA LEU A 242 4.44 0.28 -13.74
C LEU A 242 4.24 -0.40 -12.39
N ASP A 243 4.72 0.21 -11.30
CA ASP A 243 4.77 -0.43 -9.97
C ASP A 243 3.44 -0.39 -9.22
N LYS A 244 2.59 0.62 -9.41
CA LYS A 244 1.35 0.79 -8.63
C LYS A 244 0.09 0.70 -9.49
N VAL A 245 0.11 1.23 -10.71
CA VAL A 245 -1.08 1.32 -11.57
C VAL A 245 -1.30 0.05 -12.38
N THR A 246 -0.27 -0.44 -13.08
CA THR A 246 -0.34 -1.65 -13.89
C THR A 246 -0.84 -2.87 -13.10
N PRO A 247 -0.41 -3.10 -11.83
CA PRO A 247 -0.94 -4.21 -11.05
C PRO A 247 -2.38 -4.03 -10.58
N SER A 248 -2.93 -2.82 -10.56
CA SER A 248 -4.31 -2.59 -10.12
C SER A 248 -5.35 -2.97 -11.17
N ARG A 249 -6.63 -2.99 -10.76
CA ARG A 249 -7.76 -3.15 -11.68
C ARG A 249 -8.07 -1.89 -12.51
N PHE A 250 -7.47 -0.76 -12.15
CA PHE A 250 -7.74 0.54 -12.78
C PHE A 250 -6.70 0.97 -13.80
N ALA A 251 -5.79 0.08 -14.22
CA ALA A 251 -4.78 0.40 -15.23
C ALA A 251 -5.38 1.01 -16.51
N THR A 252 -6.59 0.58 -16.89
CA THR A 252 -7.32 1.10 -18.08
C THR A 252 -7.80 2.53 -17.95
N HIS A 253 -7.86 3.09 -16.73
CA HIS A 253 -8.20 4.50 -16.52
C HIS A 253 -7.02 5.43 -16.75
N PHE A 254 -5.80 4.89 -16.90
CA PHE A 254 -4.60 5.68 -17.09
C PHE A 254 -4.20 5.73 -18.56
N VAL A 255 -3.84 6.93 -19.00
CA VAL A 255 -3.42 7.21 -20.38
C VAL A 255 -2.08 7.94 -20.38
N PRO A 256 -1.27 7.81 -21.44
CA PRO A 256 -0.04 8.61 -21.57
C PRO A 256 -0.35 10.10 -21.49
N TYR A 257 0.45 10.83 -20.70
CA TYR A 257 0.38 12.28 -20.61
C TYR A 257 1.36 12.92 -21.59
N VAL A 258 0.86 13.84 -22.42
CA VAL A 258 1.67 14.56 -23.40
C VAL A 258 2.33 15.75 -22.71
N VAL A 259 3.66 15.70 -22.60
CA VAL A 259 4.46 16.80 -22.03
C VAL A 259 4.46 17.97 -23.01
N GLY A 260 3.97 19.13 -22.56
CA GLY A 260 3.98 20.37 -23.34
C GLY A 260 5.40 20.92 -23.50
N ASN A 261 6.08 21.22 -22.40
CA ASN A 261 7.47 21.67 -22.39
C ASN A 261 8.36 20.67 -21.62
N PRO A 262 9.38 20.06 -22.26
CA PRO A 262 10.23 19.07 -21.62
C PRO A 262 11.10 19.62 -20.47
N ASN A 263 11.25 20.94 -20.37
CA ASN A 263 11.99 21.59 -19.29
C ASN A 263 11.15 21.92 -18.06
N ASP A 264 9.82 21.78 -18.13
CA ASP A 264 8.95 21.98 -16.97
C ASP A 264 9.31 20.98 -15.87
N LEU A 265 9.14 21.40 -14.61
CA LEU A 265 9.40 20.56 -13.46
C LEU A 265 8.11 19.88 -13.01
N TYR A 266 8.10 18.55 -13.05
CA TYR A 266 7.00 17.73 -12.55
C TYR A 266 7.45 16.92 -11.34
N MET A 267 6.58 16.80 -10.36
CA MET A 267 6.66 15.83 -9.27
C MET A 267 5.63 14.73 -9.51
N CYS A 268 5.99 13.47 -9.26
CA CYS A 268 5.04 12.36 -9.41
C CYS A 268 4.00 12.39 -8.29
N ASP A 269 2.71 12.47 -8.61
CA ASP A 269 1.66 12.47 -7.58
C ASP A 269 1.60 11.15 -6.80
N PHE A 270 1.93 10.04 -7.44
CA PHE A 270 1.98 8.71 -6.82
C PHE A 270 3.19 8.48 -5.89
N SER A 271 4.08 9.46 -5.74
CA SER A 271 5.02 9.46 -4.60
C SER A 271 4.40 10.00 -3.32
N SER A 272 3.24 10.66 -3.40
CA SER A 272 2.55 11.18 -2.23
C SER A 272 1.49 10.19 -1.72
N LEU A 273 1.42 10.10 -0.39
CA LEU A 273 0.39 9.34 0.31
C LEU A 273 -1.02 9.84 -0.01
N TYR A 274 -1.17 11.12 -0.39
CA TYR A 274 -2.46 11.71 -0.77
C TYR A 274 -3.11 11.08 -1.99
N PHE A 275 -2.34 10.40 -2.84
CA PHE A 275 -2.87 9.69 -4.00
C PHE A 275 -2.79 8.18 -3.81
N VAL A 276 -1.74 7.68 -3.15
CA VAL A 276 -1.55 6.23 -2.94
C VAL A 276 -2.64 5.64 -2.03
N PHE A 277 -2.97 6.28 -0.90
CA PHE A 277 -4.01 5.77 0.01
C PHE A 277 -5.39 5.66 -0.65
N PRO A 278 -5.97 6.73 -1.23
CA PRO A 278 -7.28 6.63 -1.86
C PRO A 278 -7.26 5.65 -3.04
N PHE A 279 -6.14 5.54 -3.76
CA PHE A 279 -6.00 4.56 -4.85
C PHE A 279 -6.06 3.12 -4.34
N VAL A 280 -5.34 2.78 -3.27
CA VAL A 280 -5.36 1.45 -2.65
C VAL A 280 -6.76 1.11 -2.16
N VAL A 281 -7.43 2.03 -1.46
CA VAL A 281 -8.80 1.80 -0.96
C VAL A 281 -9.79 1.63 -2.12
N ALA A 282 -9.67 2.45 -3.16
CA ALA A 282 -10.47 2.32 -4.36
C ALA A 282 -10.24 0.95 -5.04
N ASP A 283 -9.00 0.48 -5.14
CA ASP A 283 -8.66 -0.79 -5.78
C ASP A 283 -9.21 -1.98 -4.97
N GLU A 284 -9.07 -1.95 -3.65
CA GLU A 284 -9.60 -3.02 -2.77
C GLU A 284 -11.14 -3.07 -2.79
N THR A 285 -11.80 -1.92 -2.91
CA THR A 285 -13.27 -1.81 -2.91
C THR A 285 -13.89 -1.73 -4.31
N ASN A 286 -13.09 -1.82 -5.37
CA ASN A 286 -13.50 -1.60 -6.76
C ASN A 286 -14.31 -0.31 -6.97
N ALA A 287 -13.94 0.76 -6.28
CA ALA A 287 -14.65 2.03 -6.28
C ALA A 287 -13.77 3.15 -6.85
N TRP A 288 -13.56 3.14 -8.17
CA TRP A 288 -12.74 4.14 -8.89
C TRP A 288 -13.08 5.59 -8.49
N GLY A 289 -14.38 5.87 -8.33
CA GLY A 289 -14.87 7.20 -7.92
C GLY A 289 -14.27 7.70 -6.60
N LYS A 290 -13.92 6.82 -5.65
CA LYS A 290 -13.25 7.25 -4.41
C LYS A 290 -11.88 7.86 -4.69
N PHE A 291 -11.10 7.24 -5.57
CA PHE A 291 -9.81 7.78 -5.96
C PHE A 291 -9.97 9.06 -6.77
N GLN A 292 -10.88 9.08 -7.75
CA GLN A 292 -11.09 10.25 -8.61
C GLN A 292 -11.52 11.48 -7.81
N THR A 293 -12.47 11.34 -6.88
CA THR A 293 -12.92 12.42 -5.99
C THR A 293 -11.80 12.91 -5.09
N ALA A 294 -11.07 12.01 -4.43
CA ALA A 294 -9.96 12.37 -3.56
C ALA A 294 -8.84 13.10 -4.34
N ALA A 295 -8.46 12.56 -5.50
CA ALA A 295 -7.42 13.14 -6.34
C ALA A 295 -7.81 14.55 -6.84
N SER A 296 -9.05 14.76 -7.28
CA SER A 296 -9.52 16.08 -7.72
C SER A 296 -9.40 17.09 -6.59
N ARG A 297 -9.93 16.76 -5.40
CA ARG A 297 -9.91 17.64 -4.24
C ARG A 297 -8.49 17.98 -3.79
N VAL A 298 -7.57 17.01 -3.84
CA VAL A 298 -6.16 17.25 -3.50
C VAL A 298 -5.52 18.24 -4.48
N MET A 299 -5.79 18.09 -5.78
CA MET A 299 -5.28 18.97 -6.84
C MET A 299 -5.90 20.36 -6.78
N ASP A 300 -7.22 20.46 -6.62
CA ASP A 300 -7.96 21.72 -6.47
C ASP A 300 -7.46 22.49 -5.24
N CYS A 301 -7.23 21.78 -4.12
CA CYS A 301 -6.65 22.38 -2.93
C CYS A 301 -5.22 22.87 -3.16
N ALA A 302 -4.40 22.13 -3.93
CA ALA A 302 -3.05 22.59 -4.28
C ALA A 302 -3.06 23.86 -5.12
N MET A 303 -3.91 23.91 -6.16
CA MET A 303 -4.08 25.10 -7.00
C MET A 303 -4.60 26.30 -6.21
N ALA A 304 -5.62 26.10 -5.36
CA ALA A 304 -6.15 27.16 -4.51
C ALA A 304 -5.09 27.74 -3.57
N GLN A 305 -4.26 26.89 -2.95
CA GLN A 305 -3.17 27.33 -2.07
C GLN A 305 -2.12 28.16 -2.81
N MET A 306 -1.76 27.78 -4.04
CA MET A 306 -0.83 28.57 -4.86
C MET A 306 -1.39 29.95 -5.23
N ASN A 307 -2.71 30.07 -5.33
CA ASN A 307 -3.41 31.33 -5.61
C ASN A 307 -3.77 32.15 -4.35
N GLY A 308 -3.22 31.80 -3.19
CA GLY A 308 -3.51 32.50 -1.92
C GLY A 308 -4.91 32.22 -1.35
N GLY A 309 -5.59 31.19 -1.84
CA GLY A 309 -6.89 30.74 -1.35
C GLY A 309 -6.83 30.22 0.09
N ARG A 310 -7.90 30.45 0.85
CA ARG A 310 -8.02 29.91 2.21
C ARG A 310 -8.29 28.40 2.16
N GLN A 311 -7.62 27.67 3.03
CA GLN A 311 -7.82 26.24 3.19
C GLN A 311 -8.90 25.94 4.23
N GLN A 312 -9.83 25.03 3.91
CA GLN A 312 -10.76 24.48 4.88
C GLN A 312 -10.04 23.47 5.79
N PHE A 313 -10.42 23.45 7.07
CA PHE A 313 -9.92 22.51 8.06
C PHE A 313 -11.07 21.72 8.68
N TRP A 314 -10.79 20.53 9.19
CA TRP A 314 -11.70 19.69 9.93
C TRP A 314 -11.07 19.31 11.28
N GLY A 315 -11.89 19.25 12.32
CA GLY A 315 -11.49 18.71 13.60
C GLY A 315 -12.20 17.39 13.87
N LEU A 316 -11.75 16.67 14.91
CA LEU A 316 -12.56 15.59 15.47
C LEU A 316 -13.93 16.15 15.89
N ALA A 317 -15.01 15.47 15.51
CA ALA A 317 -16.34 15.83 15.96
C ALA A 317 -16.35 15.87 17.50
N PRO A 318 -17.05 16.85 18.12
CA PRO A 318 -17.22 16.88 19.55
C PRO A 318 -17.81 15.56 20.04
N GLY A 319 -17.02 14.77 20.76
CA GLY A 319 -17.54 13.68 21.56
C GLY A 319 -18.18 14.20 22.85
N LEU A 320 -18.83 13.31 23.61
CA LEU A 320 -19.47 13.51 24.93
C LEU A 320 -18.60 14.21 26.01
N MET A 321 -17.34 14.53 25.73
CA MET A 321 -16.36 15.15 26.64
C MET A 321 -16.07 16.64 26.37
N GLY A 322 -16.77 17.28 25.42
CA GLY A 322 -16.97 18.74 25.42
C GLY A 322 -15.75 19.66 25.27
N ARG A 323 -14.56 19.18 24.84
CA ARG A 323 -13.45 20.08 24.45
C ARG A 323 -13.24 20.07 22.94
N GLU A 324 -13.10 21.27 22.37
CA GLU A 324 -12.48 21.43 21.05
C GLU A 324 -11.10 20.78 21.12
N SER A 325 -10.85 19.78 20.27
CA SER A 325 -9.50 19.23 20.14
C SER A 325 -8.61 20.24 19.40
N ASP A 326 -7.36 20.41 19.81
CA ASP A 326 -6.34 21.18 19.06
C ASP A 326 -5.79 20.40 17.86
N TRP A 327 -6.57 19.42 17.39
CA TRP A 327 -6.23 18.55 16.27
C TRP A 327 -7.04 18.97 15.06
N ASP A 328 -6.34 19.44 14.03
CA ASP A 328 -6.93 19.96 12.81
C ASP A 328 -6.33 19.24 11.60
N VAL A 329 -7.18 18.86 10.64
CA VAL A 329 -6.76 18.30 9.36
C VAL A 329 -7.19 19.18 8.22
N CYS A 330 -6.28 19.34 7.28
CA CYS A 330 -6.55 20.12 6.09
C CYS A 330 -7.30 19.31 5.03
N GLU A 331 -7.88 20.00 4.06
CA GLU A 331 -8.65 19.41 2.94
C GLU A 331 -7.94 18.23 2.27
N LYS A 332 -6.64 18.36 1.99
CA LYS A 332 -5.86 17.27 1.37
C LYS A 332 -5.86 16.01 2.22
N CYS A 333 -5.63 16.15 3.53
CA CYS A 333 -5.59 15.02 4.45
C CYS A 333 -6.99 14.44 4.67
N TYR A 334 -8.00 15.29 4.79
CA TYR A 334 -9.41 14.87 4.90
C TYR A 334 -9.82 14.00 3.70
N ALA A 335 -9.66 14.52 2.48
CA ALA A 335 -10.11 13.89 1.24
C ALA A 335 -9.32 12.61 0.90
N SER A 336 -8.05 12.50 1.31
CA SER A 336 -7.20 11.35 0.94
C SER A 336 -7.00 10.31 2.04
N LEU A 337 -7.07 10.69 3.33
CA LEU A 337 -6.76 9.80 4.44
C LEU A 337 -7.99 9.40 5.26
N PHE A 338 -9.06 10.18 5.25
CA PHE A 338 -10.25 9.90 6.07
C PHE A 338 -11.46 9.49 5.24
N GLU A 339 -11.82 10.30 4.23
CA GLU A 339 -12.99 10.06 3.39
C GLU A 339 -12.96 8.71 2.65
N PRO A 340 -11.85 8.24 2.05
CA PRO A 340 -11.83 6.94 1.37
C PRO A 340 -12.14 5.78 2.32
N TYR A 341 -11.71 5.91 3.58
CA TYR A 341 -11.99 4.96 4.65
C TYR A 341 -13.35 5.17 5.32
N GLY A 342 -14.12 6.20 4.97
CA GLY A 342 -15.42 6.47 5.58
C GLY A 342 -15.33 7.05 6.99
N PHE A 343 -14.18 7.64 7.35
CA PHE A 343 -13.96 8.32 8.63
C PHE A 343 -14.36 9.79 8.62
N ASP A 344 -14.69 10.34 7.44
CA ASP A 344 -15.19 11.69 7.25
C ASP A 344 -16.36 12.05 8.17
N ARG A 345 -17.26 11.10 8.44
CA ARG A 345 -18.41 11.25 9.35
C ARG A 345 -18.04 11.58 10.80
N PHE A 346 -16.81 11.29 11.22
CA PHE A 346 -16.31 11.57 12.58
C PHE A 346 -15.53 12.89 12.64
N LEU A 347 -15.48 13.61 11.53
CA LEU A 347 -14.83 14.89 11.40
C LEU A 347 -15.87 15.97 11.14
N GLN A 348 -15.65 17.15 11.70
CA GLN A 348 -16.52 18.31 11.48
C GLN A 348 -15.72 19.46 10.86
N PRO A 349 -16.30 20.18 9.89
CA PRO A 349 -15.65 21.34 9.32
C PRO A 349 -15.45 22.39 10.41
N ARG A 350 -14.24 22.93 10.51
CA ARG A 350 -13.94 24.05 11.38
C ARG A 350 -14.54 25.32 10.78
N PRO A 351 -15.04 26.24 11.62
CA PRO A 351 -15.36 27.57 11.14
C PRO A 351 -14.10 28.18 10.52
N PRO A 352 -14.25 28.99 9.45
CA PRO A 352 -13.14 29.74 8.90
C PRO A 352 -12.45 30.49 10.04
N SER A 353 -11.11 30.57 10.04
CA SER A 353 -10.43 31.36 11.06
C SER A 353 -10.96 32.79 10.98
N ASN A 354 -11.67 33.21 12.02
CA ASN A 354 -12.04 34.60 12.18
C ASN A 354 -10.71 35.33 12.38
N ALA A 355 -10.21 35.98 11.32
CA ALA A 355 -9.16 36.98 11.43
C ALA A 355 -9.71 38.17 12.22
N SER A 356 -9.96 37.97 13.53
CA SER A 356 -10.01 39.07 14.47
C SER A 356 -8.59 39.62 14.48
N ARG A 357 -8.44 40.90 14.13
CA ARG A 357 -7.20 41.70 14.17
C ARG A 357 -6.63 41.86 15.59
N ARG A 358 -6.82 40.88 16.47
CA ARG A 358 -6.12 40.80 17.75
C ARG A 358 -4.86 40.00 17.49
N ALA A 359 -3.73 40.69 17.61
CA ALA A 359 -2.39 40.14 17.46
C ALA A 359 -2.28 38.79 18.21
N GLY A 360 -1.85 37.73 17.49
CA GLY A 360 -1.37 36.49 18.11
C GLY A 360 -2.12 35.19 17.80
N VAL A 361 -3.19 35.18 16.98
CA VAL A 361 -3.80 33.88 16.59
C VAL A 361 -2.92 33.23 15.51
N LEU A 362 -2.13 32.24 15.92
CA LEU A 362 -1.33 31.39 15.02
C LEU A 362 -2.24 30.77 13.95
N ALA A 363 -1.80 30.77 12.68
CA ALA A 363 -2.51 30.11 11.60
C ALA A 363 -2.75 28.63 11.93
N ARG A 364 -3.95 28.11 11.62
CA ARG A 364 -4.29 26.68 11.81
C ARG A 364 -3.29 25.81 11.04
N GLN A 365 -2.77 24.79 11.70
CA GLN A 365 -1.82 23.86 11.11
C GLN A 365 -2.43 22.48 10.97
N CYS A 366 -2.11 21.80 9.87
CA CYS A 366 -2.55 20.43 9.67
C CYS A 366 -1.72 19.47 10.52
N SER A 367 -2.36 18.82 11.49
CA SER A 367 -1.76 17.77 12.32
C SER A 367 -1.36 16.52 11.51
N MET A 368 -1.91 16.34 10.30
CA MET A 368 -1.60 15.23 9.40
C MET A 368 -0.59 15.60 8.29
N CYS A 369 0.04 16.77 8.36
CA CYS A 369 1.05 17.20 7.39
C CYS A 369 2.23 16.19 7.34
N PRO A 370 2.89 15.97 6.19
CA PRO A 370 4.04 15.07 6.10
C PRO A 370 5.21 15.43 7.02
N ARG A 371 5.28 16.69 7.47
CA ARG A 371 6.28 17.19 8.44
C ARG A 371 5.79 17.15 9.89
N ALA A 372 4.56 16.72 10.16
CA ALA A 372 3.99 16.70 11.50
C ALA A 372 4.80 15.78 12.45
N PRO A 373 4.97 16.18 13.72
CA PRO A 373 5.58 15.30 14.71
C PRO A 373 4.76 14.01 14.84
N ARG A 374 5.42 12.88 15.13
CA ARG A 374 4.77 11.57 15.32
C ARG A 374 3.96 11.06 14.12
N LYS A 375 4.23 11.55 12.89
CA LYS A 375 3.56 11.10 11.66
C LYS A 375 3.48 9.57 11.53
N THR A 376 4.57 8.86 11.79
CA THR A 376 4.60 7.40 11.67
C THR A 376 3.60 6.73 12.61
N GLU A 377 3.57 7.17 13.88
CA GLU A 377 2.63 6.65 14.87
C GLU A 377 1.18 7.00 14.50
N MET A 378 0.94 8.22 14.05
CA MET A 378 -0.35 8.71 13.59
C MET A 378 -0.91 7.88 12.42
N LEU A 379 -0.09 7.63 11.39
CA LEU A 379 -0.46 6.78 10.26
C LEU A 379 -0.72 5.34 10.70
N ALA A 380 0.09 4.81 11.63
CA ALA A 380 -0.13 3.47 12.19
C ALA A 380 -1.47 3.38 12.93
N ARG A 381 -1.84 4.40 13.73
CA ARG A 381 -3.14 4.44 14.43
C ARG A 381 -4.33 4.59 13.49
N LEU A 382 -4.18 5.38 12.42
CA LEU A 382 -5.21 5.51 11.41
C LEU A 382 -5.42 4.18 10.65
N GLN A 383 -4.33 3.51 10.32
CA GLN A 383 -4.36 2.19 9.69
C GLN A 383 -4.97 1.12 10.63
N GLU A 384 -4.63 1.15 11.92
CA GLU A 384 -5.23 0.29 12.94
C GLU A 384 -6.75 0.51 13.02
N ALA A 385 -7.19 1.77 13.08
CA ALA A 385 -8.61 2.12 13.04
C ALA A 385 -9.30 1.62 11.77
N ALA A 386 -8.64 1.75 10.61
CA ALA A 386 -9.15 1.27 9.33
C ALA A 386 -9.36 -0.24 9.36
N TYR A 387 -8.36 -1.02 9.81
CA TYR A 387 -8.48 -2.46 9.94
C TYR A 387 -9.55 -2.89 10.96
N ALA A 388 -9.64 -2.21 12.10
CA ALA A 388 -10.60 -2.51 13.16
C ALA A 388 -12.05 -2.14 12.79
N GLY A 389 -12.23 -1.20 11.86
CA GLY A 389 -13.53 -0.57 11.61
C GLY A 389 -14.01 0.29 12.78
N VAL A 390 -13.09 0.75 13.64
CA VAL A 390 -13.38 1.48 14.88
C VAL A 390 -12.45 2.70 14.97
N PHE A 391 -13.03 3.89 14.82
CA PHE A 391 -12.29 5.15 14.72
C PHE A 391 -11.61 5.55 16.03
N SER A 392 -12.09 5.12 17.21
CA SER A 392 -11.49 5.45 18.51
C SER A 392 -10.05 4.98 18.67
N HIS A 393 -9.62 3.93 17.96
CA HIS A 393 -8.21 3.53 17.89
C HIS A 393 -7.31 4.68 17.41
N PHE A 394 -7.85 5.55 16.55
CA PHE A 394 -7.23 6.78 16.11
C PHE A 394 -7.64 7.99 16.96
N SER A 395 -8.94 8.24 17.15
CA SER A 395 -9.44 9.49 17.73
C SER A 395 -9.02 9.67 19.20
N ASP A 396 -8.94 8.60 19.98
CA ASP A 396 -8.46 8.67 21.37
C ASP A 396 -6.97 8.99 21.44
N TRP A 397 -6.20 8.43 20.51
CA TRP A 397 -4.78 8.77 20.38
C TRP A 397 -4.62 10.23 19.98
N ALA A 398 -5.35 10.70 18.97
CA ALA A 398 -5.27 12.07 18.47
C ALA A 398 -5.63 13.09 19.55
N ARG A 399 -6.68 12.84 20.35
CA ARG A 399 -7.06 13.68 21.51
C ARG A 399 -5.94 13.79 22.55
N ARG A 400 -5.25 12.68 22.87
CA ARG A 400 -4.10 12.69 23.79
C ARG A 400 -2.87 13.39 23.19
N ALA A 401 -2.61 13.17 21.91
CA ALA A 401 -1.47 13.75 21.21
C ALA A 401 -1.61 15.27 21.05
N ALA A 402 -2.83 15.78 20.83
CA ALA A 402 -3.11 17.21 20.71
C ALA A 402 -2.87 17.99 22.02
N GLY A 403 -2.96 17.33 23.18
CA GLY A 403 -2.69 17.95 24.49
C GLY A 403 -1.21 18.28 24.76
N ALA A 404 -0.28 17.81 23.91
CA ALA A 404 1.14 18.13 24.00
C ALA A 404 1.44 19.36 23.11
N ARG A 405 1.51 20.55 23.71
CA ARG A 405 1.81 21.81 23.00
C ARG A 405 3.12 21.67 22.22
N HIS A 406 3.09 21.96 20.92
CA HIS A 406 4.31 22.14 20.13
C HIS A 406 4.45 23.61 19.73
N HIS A 407 5.51 24.23 20.26
CA HIS A 407 5.95 25.59 19.94
C HIS A 407 6.36 25.72 18.47
N GLU A 408 6.01 26.88 17.91
CA GLU A 408 6.57 27.54 16.73
C GLU A 408 6.96 26.64 15.55
N ARG A 409 6.05 26.54 14.58
CA ARG A 409 6.42 26.17 13.21
C ARG A 409 5.87 27.19 12.23
N LEU A 410 6.72 27.60 11.30
CA LEU A 410 6.40 28.44 10.16
C LEU A 410 5.26 27.82 9.34
N GLU A 411 4.39 28.68 8.82
CA GLU A 411 3.28 28.34 7.92
C GLU A 411 3.80 27.49 6.75
N GLY A 412 3.63 26.18 6.86
CA GLY A 412 4.10 25.23 5.86
C GLY A 412 2.98 24.84 4.94
N LEU A 413 3.06 25.23 3.67
CA LEU A 413 2.33 24.57 2.60
C LEU A 413 2.52 23.05 2.76
N CYS A 414 1.45 22.25 2.65
CA CYS A 414 1.56 20.79 2.57
C CYS A 414 2.21 20.33 1.24
N TYR A 415 2.73 21.27 0.45
CA TYR A 415 3.60 21.10 -0.70
C TYR A 415 4.93 21.78 -0.36
N THR A 416 6.03 21.06 -0.46
CA THR A 416 7.36 21.67 -0.41
C THR A 416 7.82 21.79 -1.85
N SER A 417 8.03 23.01 -2.34
CA SER A 417 8.89 23.20 -3.50
C SER A 417 10.31 22.71 -3.13
N GLY A 418 11.03 22.12 -4.07
CA GLY A 418 12.34 21.47 -3.84
C GLY A 418 13.46 22.36 -3.29
N GLU A 419 13.24 23.65 -3.04
CA GLU A 419 14.25 24.58 -2.51
C GLU A 419 14.49 24.43 -1.01
N GLU A 420 13.53 23.95 -0.21
CA GLU A 420 13.71 23.85 1.25
C GLU A 420 14.47 22.60 1.71
N VAL A 421 14.62 21.59 0.85
CA VAL A 421 15.39 20.36 1.18
C VAL A 421 16.88 20.66 1.36
N ARG A 422 17.41 21.73 0.73
CA ARG A 422 18.82 22.12 0.84
C ARG A 422 19.20 22.76 2.18
N ARG A 423 18.24 23.19 3.00
CA ARG A 423 18.53 23.80 4.32
C ARG A 423 18.43 22.83 5.50
N ALA A 424 18.00 21.59 5.26
CA ALA A 424 17.87 20.55 6.28
C ALA A 424 18.76 19.31 6.00
N SER A 425 19.74 19.44 5.10
CA SER A 425 20.76 18.42 4.81
C SER A 425 22.05 18.75 5.55
#